data_AF-A0A5S3V7F2-F1
#
_entry.id   AF-A0A5S3V7F2-F1
#
_cell.length_a   1.000
_cell.length_b   1.000
_cell.length_c   1.000
_cell.angle_alpha   90.00
_cell.angle_beta   90.00
_cell.angle_gamma   90.00
#
_symmetry.space_group_name_H-M   'P 1'
#
loop_
_entity.id
_entity.type
_entity.pdbx_description
1 polymer ?
#
loop_
_entity_poly.entity_id
_entity_poly.type
_entity_poly.pdbx_seq_one_letter_code
_entity_poly.pdbx_strand_id
1 'polypeptide(L)'
;MTTNITIKQVRAALKKWGNFWLKREMGRGFKSHSISDRTGQPTGGFSSSEAMSVPDDIELITSIISRLRPECIKAIRARYVMGGTMAEASKLLGFDSKRSAEFWLAKAERSLMLELSH
;
A
#
# COMPACT_ATOMS: atom_id res chain seq x y z
N MET A 1 -15.52 -18.59 -11.78
CA MET A 1 -15.23 -19.21 -10.47
C MET A 1 -14.95 -18.08 -9.50
N THR A 2 -15.92 -17.71 -8.66
CA THR A 2 -15.72 -16.67 -7.63
C THR A 2 -14.91 -17.25 -6.48
N THR A 3 -13.60 -17.02 -6.49
CA THR A 3 -12.76 -17.31 -5.33
C THR A 3 -13.15 -16.35 -4.21
N ASN A 4 -13.83 -16.85 -3.17
CA ASN A 4 -14.12 -16.06 -1.98
C ASN A 4 -12.80 -15.66 -1.32
N ILE A 5 -12.36 -14.41 -1.53
CA ILE A 5 -11.17 -13.85 -0.90
C ILE A 5 -11.48 -13.65 0.59
N THR A 6 -10.67 -14.25 1.45
CA THR A 6 -10.80 -14.12 2.90
C THR A 6 -10.01 -12.93 3.44
N ILE A 7 -10.41 -12.40 4.60
CA ILE A 7 -9.67 -11.33 5.30
C ILE A 7 -8.20 -11.73 5.58
N LYS A 8 -7.95 -13.02 5.81
CA LYS A 8 -6.60 -13.54 6.05
C LYS A 8 -5.73 -13.40 4.80
N GLN A 9 -6.28 -13.67 3.62
CA GLN A 9 -5.58 -13.50 2.35
C GLN A 9 -5.28 -12.03 2.07
N VAL A 10 -6.25 -11.14 2.31
CA VAL A 10 -6.03 -9.68 2.18
C VAL A 10 -4.89 -9.23 3.09
N ARG A 11 -4.90 -9.63 4.37
CA ARG A 11 -3.84 -9.28 5.32
C ARG A 11 -2.48 -9.86 4.92
N ALA A 12 -2.45 -11.08 4.39
CA ALA A 12 -1.22 -11.69 3.90
C ALA A 12 -0.66 -10.94 2.68
N ALA A 13 -1.55 -10.55 1.75
CA ALA A 13 -1.21 -9.76 0.58
C ALA A 13 -0.68 -8.37 0.96
N LEU A 14 -1.34 -7.67 1.89
CA LEU A 14 -0.90 -6.40 2.46
C LEU A 14 0.44 -6.52 3.19
N LYS A 15 0.69 -7.64 3.89
CA LYS A 15 1.97 -7.89 4.54
C LYS A 15 3.10 -8.09 3.53
N LYS A 16 2.85 -8.83 2.44
CA LYS A 16 3.82 -8.97 1.34
C LYS A 16 4.10 -7.63 0.66
N TRP A 17 3.06 -6.88 0.34
CA TRP A 17 3.11 -5.52 -0.21
C TRP A 17 3.91 -4.58 0.68
N GLY A 18 3.58 -4.54 1.97
CA GLY A 18 4.25 -3.70 2.95
C GLY A 18 5.72 -4.05 3.14
N ASN A 19 6.05 -5.34 3.22
CA ASN A 19 7.43 -5.81 3.29
C ASN A 19 8.23 -5.48 2.03
N PHE A 20 7.64 -5.62 0.84
CA PHE A 20 8.28 -5.27 -0.42
C PHE A 20 8.66 -3.78 -0.43
N TRP A 21 7.71 -2.91 -0.07
CA TRP A 21 7.95 -1.48 -0.01
C TRP A 21 8.85 -1.06 1.14
N LEU A 22 8.78 -1.70 2.31
CA LEU A 22 9.69 -1.45 3.41
C LEU A 22 11.13 -1.77 3.00
N LYS A 23 11.36 -2.93 2.38
CA LYS A 23 12.68 -3.32 1.86
C LYS A 23 13.18 -2.35 0.78
N ARG A 24 12.28 -1.87 -0.08
CA ARG A 24 12.63 -0.88 -1.12
C ARG A 24 12.90 0.51 -0.53
N GLU A 25 12.10 0.96 0.44
CA GLU A 25 12.21 2.27 1.10
C GLU A 25 13.50 2.35 1.94
N MET A 26 13.92 1.23 2.53
CA MET A 26 15.21 1.11 3.22
C MET A 26 16.43 1.16 2.26
N GLY A 27 16.21 0.95 0.96
CA GLY A 27 17.23 1.10 -0.09
C GLY A 27 17.17 2.43 -0.87
N ARG A 28 15.98 3.04 -1.02
CA ARG A 28 15.76 4.33 -1.70
C ARG A 28 14.48 4.96 -1.15
N GLY A 29 14.63 6.04 -0.36
CA GLY A 29 13.53 6.83 0.18
C GLY A 29 12.46 7.14 -0.87
N PHE A 30 11.20 6.98 -0.46
CA PHE A 30 10.03 7.01 -1.33
C PHE A 30 9.94 8.33 -2.14
N LYS A 31 10.26 8.29 -3.44
CA LYS A 31 9.80 9.32 -4.37
C LYS A 31 8.30 9.13 -4.55
N SER A 32 7.54 10.12 -4.08
CA SER A 32 6.10 10.24 -4.29
C SER A 32 5.83 10.35 -5.79
N HIS A 33 5.55 9.23 -6.46
CA HIS A 33 4.92 9.30 -7.77
C HIS A 33 3.45 9.59 -7.55
N SER A 34 3.16 10.88 -7.45
CA SER A 34 1.83 11.44 -7.56
C SER A 34 1.22 10.95 -8.88
N ILE A 35 -0.04 10.52 -8.78
CA ILE A 35 -0.87 10.04 -9.87
C ILE A 35 -1.04 11.19 -10.88
N SER A 36 -0.26 11.16 -11.94
CA SER A 36 -0.59 11.70 -13.26
C SER A 36 0.49 11.22 -14.20
N ASP A 37 0.22 10.16 -14.95
CA ASP A 37 0.31 10.26 -16.40
C ASP A 37 -0.39 9.04 -17.02
N ARG A 38 -1.64 9.24 -17.43
CA ARG A 38 -2.16 8.60 -18.62
C ARG A 38 -1.75 9.54 -19.76
N THR A 39 -0.70 9.24 -20.51
CA THR A 39 -0.62 9.29 -21.99
C THR A 39 0.86 9.32 -22.44
N GLY A 40 1.35 8.20 -22.95
CA GLY A 40 2.33 8.18 -24.03
C GLY A 40 3.81 8.49 -23.67
N GLN A 41 4.64 7.49 -23.96
CA GLN A 41 6.04 7.60 -24.42
C GLN A 41 7.16 7.60 -23.36
N PRO A 42 8.30 6.91 -23.60
CA PRO A 42 9.35 6.71 -22.62
C PRO A 42 10.45 7.76 -22.78
N THR A 43 10.81 8.45 -21.71
CA THR A 43 12.06 9.24 -21.67
C THR A 43 12.83 8.91 -20.40
N GLY A 44 13.98 8.26 -20.62
CA GLY A 44 14.87 7.78 -19.58
C GLY A 44 15.52 8.89 -18.75
N GLY A 45 15.80 8.54 -17.50
CA GLY A 45 16.68 9.25 -16.58
C GLY A 45 17.31 8.23 -15.64
N PHE A 46 18.44 7.68 -16.05
CA PHE A 46 19.18 6.63 -15.35
C PHE A 46 19.72 7.10 -13.99
N SER A 47 19.50 6.30 -12.96
CA SER A 47 20.46 6.12 -11.87
C SER A 47 20.28 4.71 -11.35
N SER A 48 21.19 3.85 -11.76
CA SER A 48 21.32 2.43 -11.44
C SER A 48 21.24 2.16 -9.94
N SER A 49 20.40 1.20 -9.58
CA SER A 49 20.76 -0.02 -8.84
C SER A 49 19.46 -0.79 -8.60
N GLU A 50 19.38 -1.96 -9.24
CA GLU A 50 18.26 -2.90 -9.22
C GLU A 50 16.94 -2.37 -9.79
N ALA A 51 16.83 -2.46 -11.13
CA ALA A 51 15.53 -2.64 -11.78
C ALA A 51 14.97 -4.02 -11.38
N MET A 52 14.66 -4.21 -10.09
CA MET A 52 13.88 -5.34 -9.63
C MET A 52 12.45 -5.06 -10.07
N SER A 53 12.02 -5.69 -11.16
CA SER A 53 10.65 -5.63 -11.65
C SER A 53 9.70 -5.81 -10.48
N VAL A 54 8.78 -4.87 -10.27
CA VAL A 54 7.74 -5.01 -9.24
C VAL A 54 6.89 -6.22 -9.65
N PRO A 55 6.73 -7.24 -8.80
CA PRO A 55 5.90 -8.39 -9.15
C PRO A 55 4.45 -7.95 -9.43
N ASP A 56 3.79 -8.57 -10.41
CA ASP A 56 2.42 -8.20 -10.83
C ASP A 56 1.43 -8.16 -9.65
N ASP A 57 1.53 -9.11 -8.72
CA ASP A 57 0.71 -9.15 -7.50
C ASP A 57 0.86 -7.88 -6.63
N ILE A 58 2.08 -7.35 -6.54
CA ILE A 58 2.38 -6.14 -5.76
C ILE A 58 1.88 -4.89 -6.49
N GLU A 59 2.02 -4.86 -7.82
CA GLU A 59 1.52 -3.76 -8.65
C GLU A 59 -0.02 -3.71 -8.62
N LEU A 60 -0.69 -4.84 -8.74
CA LEU A 60 -2.15 -4.96 -8.63
C LEU A 60 -2.66 -4.40 -7.30
N ILE A 61 -2.08 -4.86 -6.18
CA ILE A 61 -2.45 -4.37 -4.84
C ILE A 61 -2.16 -2.87 -4.71
N THR A 62 -1.04 -2.40 -5.27
CA THR A 62 -0.68 -0.97 -5.24
C THR A 62 -1.71 -0.13 -6.01
N SER A 63 -2.14 -0.60 -7.18
CA SER A 63 -3.18 0.03 -7.99
C SER A 63 -4.51 0.11 -7.22
N ILE A 64 -4.95 -0.98 -6.60
CA ILE A 64 -6.18 -1.00 -5.79
C ILE A 64 -6.06 -0.03 -4.60
N ILE A 65 -4.95 -0.06 -3.85
CA ILE A 65 -4.71 0.84 -2.72
C ILE A 65 -4.72 2.29 -3.18
N SER A 66 -4.14 2.62 -4.33
CA SER A 66 -4.07 4.00 -4.86
C SER A 66 -5.44 4.62 -5.12
N ARG A 67 -6.47 3.78 -5.34
CA ARG A 67 -7.86 4.20 -5.55
C ARG A 67 -8.65 4.37 -4.25
N LEU A 68 -8.10 3.95 -3.11
CA LEU A 68 -8.73 4.11 -1.81
C LEU A 68 -8.65 5.57 -1.32
N ARG A 69 -9.47 5.89 -0.31
CA ARG A 69 -9.40 7.20 0.35
C ARG A 69 -8.00 7.43 0.97
N PRO A 70 -7.51 8.69 1.00
CA PRO A 70 -6.21 9.01 1.57
C PRO A 70 -6.02 8.49 3.00
N GLU A 71 -7.07 8.51 3.83
CA GLU A 71 -7.06 8.00 5.20
C GLU A 71 -6.88 6.48 5.24
N CYS A 72 -7.52 5.75 4.32
CA CYS A 72 -7.32 4.31 4.19
C CYS A 72 -5.88 3.98 3.80
N ILE A 73 -5.32 4.71 2.83
CA ILE A 73 -3.93 4.54 2.37
C ILE A 73 -2.97 4.80 3.53
N LYS A 74 -3.16 5.89 4.27
CA LYS A 74 -2.39 6.20 5.48
C LYS A 74 -2.48 5.07 6.51
N ALA A 75 -3.68 4.58 6.81
CA ALA A 75 -3.85 3.50 7.78
C ALA A 75 -3.16 2.19 7.36
N ILE A 76 -3.21 1.83 6.08
CA ILE A 76 -2.47 0.68 5.54
C ILE A 76 -0.96 0.88 5.73
N ARG A 77 -0.43 2.05 5.36
CA ARG A 77 0.99 2.38 5.52
C ARG A 77 1.42 2.32 6.99
N ALA A 78 0.60 2.88 7.88
CA ALA A 78 0.82 2.86 9.32
C ALA A 78 1.02 1.43 9.85
N ARG A 79 0.27 0.47 9.29
CA ARG A 79 0.22 -0.89 9.77
C ARG A 79 1.25 -1.81 9.13
N TYR A 80 1.48 -1.68 7.83
CA TYR A 80 2.21 -2.66 7.03
C TYR A 80 3.56 -2.19 6.52
N VAL A 81 3.80 -0.87 6.52
CA VAL A 81 5.08 -0.30 6.08
C VAL A 81 5.84 0.25 7.28
N MET A 82 5.18 1.04 8.14
CA MET A 82 5.82 1.56 9.34
C MET A 82 6.01 0.43 10.35
N GLY A 83 7.27 0.09 10.64
CA GLY A 83 7.65 -0.98 11.59
C GLY A 83 7.38 -0.66 13.08
N GLY A 84 6.57 0.35 13.37
CA GLY A 84 6.25 0.82 14.72
C GLY A 84 4.88 0.36 15.23
N THR A 85 4.51 0.82 16.43
CA THR A 85 3.16 0.55 16.95
C THR A 85 2.12 1.39 16.19
N MET A 86 0.88 0.88 16.11
CA MET A 86 -0.20 1.60 15.46
C MET A 86 -0.47 2.98 16.11
N ALA A 87 -0.20 3.13 17.41
CA ALA A 87 -0.35 4.40 18.11
C ALA A 87 0.68 5.44 17.62
N GLU A 88 1.94 5.05 17.50
CA GLU A 88 3.00 5.95 17.02
C GLU A 88 2.79 6.30 15.53
N ALA A 89 2.53 5.28 14.70
CA ALA A 89 2.26 5.50 13.29
C ALA A 89 0.98 6.34 13.06
N SER A 90 -0.03 6.21 13.92
CA SER A 90 -1.24 7.03 13.84
C SER A 90 -0.96 8.52 14.07
N LYS A 91 -0.11 8.85 15.06
CA LYS A 91 0.30 10.23 15.32
C LYS A 91 1.11 10.80 14.15
N LEU A 92 2.08 10.04 13.64
CA LEU A 92 2.95 10.46 12.53
C LEU A 92 2.16 10.76 11.24
N LEU A 93 1.06 10.05 11.00
CA LEU A 93 0.24 10.21 9.80
C LEU A 93 -0.94 11.19 9.98
N GLY A 94 -1.03 11.82 11.15
CA GLY A 94 -2.03 12.85 11.48
C GLY A 94 -3.41 12.29 11.81
N PHE A 95 -3.50 11.08 12.35
CA PHE A 95 -4.75 10.57 12.92
C PHE A 95 -4.94 11.08 14.35
N ASP A 96 -6.19 11.40 14.68
CA ASP A 96 -6.61 11.87 16.01
C ASP A 96 -6.32 10.84 17.12
N SER A 97 -6.53 9.56 16.81
CA SER A 97 -6.31 8.48 17.75
C SER A 97 -5.94 7.17 17.05
N LYS A 98 -5.34 6.24 17.81
CA LYS A 98 -5.13 4.85 17.40
C LYS A 98 -6.42 4.21 16.88
N ARG A 99 -7.55 4.46 17.57
CA ARG A 99 -8.85 3.88 17.23
C ARG A 99 -9.36 4.37 15.88
N SER A 100 -9.13 5.65 15.56
CA SER A 100 -9.44 6.22 14.25
C SER A 100 -8.62 5.54 13.15
N ALA A 101 -7.32 5.33 13.38
CA ALA A 101 -6.46 4.64 12.42
C ALA A 101 -6.87 3.16 12.22
N GLU A 102 -7.25 2.46 13.29
CA GLU A 102 -7.78 1.09 13.22
C GLU A 102 -9.11 1.00 12.47
N PHE A 103 -9.99 1.98 12.64
CA PHE A 103 -11.24 2.07 11.89
C PHE A 103 -10.98 2.21 10.38
N TRP A 104 -10.10 3.13 9.99
CA TRP A 104 -9.74 3.33 8.59
C TRP A 104 -9.03 2.13 8.00
N LEU A 105 -8.19 1.45 8.78
CA LEU A 105 -7.56 0.20 8.40
C LEU A 105 -8.62 -0.88 8.12
N ALA A 106 -9.56 -1.10 9.04
CA ALA A 106 -10.62 -2.08 8.86
C ALA A 106 -11.50 -1.78 7.63
N LYS A 107 -11.77 -0.50 7.36
CA LYS A 107 -12.48 -0.07 6.15
C LYS A 107 -11.68 -0.40 4.90
N ALA A 108 -10.38 -0.10 4.89
CA ALA A 108 -9.48 -0.39 3.78
C ALA A 108 -9.38 -1.90 3.49
N GLU A 109 -9.26 -2.73 4.53
CA GLU A 109 -9.22 -4.19 4.40
C GLU A 109 -10.51 -4.75 3.78
N ARG A 110 -11.69 -4.22 4.14
CA ARG A 110 -12.97 -4.62 3.54
C ARG A 110 -13.06 -4.19 2.08
N SER A 111 -12.63 -2.97 1.75
CA SER A 111 -12.60 -2.50 0.36
C SER A 111 -11.69 -3.36 -0.51
N LEU A 112 -10.51 -3.73 0.00
CA LEU A 112 -9.59 -4.63 -0.71
C LEU A 112 -10.18 -6.03 -0.90
N MET A 113 -10.90 -6.55 0.08
CA MET A 113 -11.58 -7.84 -0.05
C MET A 113 -12.60 -7.83 -1.19
N LEU A 114 -13.39 -6.75 -1.29
CA LEU A 114 -14.36 -6.59 -2.38
C LEU A 114 -13.65 -6.49 -3.74
N GLU A 115 -12.69 -5.59 -3.88
CA GLU A 115 -11.98 -5.39 -5.15
C GLU A 115 -11.21 -6.63 -5.63
N LEU A 116 -10.68 -7.45 -4.71
CA LEU A 116 -9.97 -8.68 -5.08
C LEU A 116 -10.91 -9.87 -5.37
N SER A 117 -12.19 -9.75 -5.02
CA SER A 117 -13.20 -10.80 -5.23
C SER A 117 -13.94 -10.66 -6.56
N HIS A 118 -13.74 -9.55 -7.26
CA HIS A 118 -14.26 -9.25 -8.60
C HIS A 118 -13.21 -9.61 -9.67
#